data_AF-R1DU05-F1
#
_entry.id   AF-R1DU05-F1
#
_cell.length_a   1.000
_cell.length_b   1.000
_cell.length_c   1.000
_cell.angle_alpha   90.00
_cell.angle_beta   90.00
_cell.angle_gamma   90.00
#
_symmetry.space_group_name_H-M   'P 1'
#
loop_
_entity.id
_entity.type
_entity.pdbx_description
1 polymer ?
#
loop_
_entity_poly.entity_id
_entity_poly.type
_entity_poly.pdbx_seq_one_letter_code
_entity_poly.pdbx_strand_id
1 'polypeptide(L)'
;MSTSTSRKRGRSLHCQSASSADGLVERFAAWQRRHAWRHLSAVERVWAISDLHMEHEANFDFVSGLAGFERDALVVAGDVCTSLALLRSALKLLAERFRHVFYVVGNHELWHDAQSDGADSFEKLLACYEAATAAGAHAAPALLGSSSGGVAIVPLQSWYHFGFLG
;
A
#
# COMPACT_ATOMS: atom_id res chain seq x y z
N MET A 1 44.70 -38.59 11.00
CA MET A 1 43.96 -37.49 11.64
C MET A 1 44.69 -36.20 11.32
N SER A 2 44.15 -35.38 10.42
CA SER A 2 44.65 -34.02 10.16
C SER A 2 43.43 -33.16 9.83
N THR A 3 43.12 -32.23 10.73
CA THR A 3 41.92 -31.39 10.69
C THR A 3 42.18 -30.14 9.87
N SER A 4 41.62 -30.09 8.66
CA SER A 4 41.57 -28.89 7.82
C SER A 4 40.46 -27.96 8.31
N THR A 5 40.82 -26.80 8.87
CA THR A 5 39.89 -25.74 9.24
C THR A 5 39.73 -24.75 8.07
N SER A 6 38.68 -24.96 7.29
CA SER A 6 38.23 -24.00 6.27
C SER A 6 37.61 -22.78 6.93
N ARG A 7 38.34 -21.66 6.97
CA ARG A 7 37.77 -20.33 7.30
C ARG A 7 36.83 -19.90 6.19
N LYS A 8 35.52 -20.05 6.39
CA LYS A 8 34.49 -19.39 5.57
C LYS A 8 34.70 -17.88 5.64
N ARG A 9 35.13 -17.28 4.52
CA ARG A 9 35.19 -15.82 4.37
C ARG A 9 33.74 -15.31 4.43
N GLY A 10 33.45 -14.50 5.44
CA GLY A 10 32.18 -13.79 5.54
C GLY A 10 32.01 -12.90 4.30
N ARG A 11 30.94 -13.13 3.53
CA ARG A 11 30.47 -12.15 2.55
C ARG A 11 30.01 -10.94 3.34
N SER A 12 30.73 -9.83 3.19
CA SER A 12 30.23 -8.51 3.55
C SER A 12 28.90 -8.33 2.82
N LEU A 13 27.80 -8.29 3.59
CA LEU A 13 26.54 -7.73 3.11
C LEU A 13 26.81 -6.24 2.94
N HIS A 14 27.10 -5.83 1.70
CA HIS A 14 27.03 -4.43 1.34
C HIS A 14 25.57 -4.00 1.47
N CYS A 15 25.24 -3.40 2.61
CA CYS A 15 24.07 -2.55 2.73
C CYS A 15 24.24 -1.45 1.69
N GLN A 16 23.47 -1.50 0.61
CA GLN A 16 23.34 -0.37 -0.30
C GLN A 16 22.89 0.80 0.57
N SER A 17 23.58 1.93 0.46
CA SER A 17 23.34 3.11 1.30
C SER A 17 21.84 3.42 1.32
N ALA A 18 21.20 3.23 2.47
CA ALA A 18 19.86 3.73 2.71
C ALA A 18 19.83 5.21 2.30
N SER A 19 18.75 5.65 1.66
CA SER A 19 18.49 7.08 1.46
C SER A 19 18.72 7.80 2.78
N SER A 20 19.37 8.96 2.77
CA SER A 20 19.28 9.83 3.96
C SER A 20 17.79 10.10 4.24
N ALA A 21 17.44 10.28 5.51
CA ALA A 21 16.07 10.63 5.90
C ALA A 21 15.54 11.84 5.09
N ASP A 22 16.41 12.82 4.83
CA ASP A 22 16.12 13.98 3.98
C ASP A 22 15.71 13.59 2.54
N GLY A 23 16.38 12.59 1.96
CA GLY A 23 16.06 12.08 0.63
C GLY A 23 14.71 11.37 0.58
N LEU A 24 14.33 10.64 1.63
CA LEU A 24 13.02 9.99 1.72
C LEU A 24 11.89 11.00 1.88
N VAL A 25 12.08 12.02 2.73
CA VAL A 25 11.10 13.11 2.91
C VAL A 25 10.85 13.84 1.60
N GLU A 26 11.91 14.19 0.86
CA GLU A 26 11.76 14.85 -0.43
C GLU A 26 11.04 13.98 -1.46
N ARG A 27 11.33 12.67 -1.50
CA ARG A 27 10.62 11.73 -2.38
C ARG A 27 9.15 11.61 -2.01
N PHE A 28 8.82 11.56 -0.72
CA PHE A 28 7.44 11.52 -0.25
C PHE A 28 6.69 12.80 -0.60
N ALA A 29 7.30 13.96 -0.36
CA ALA A 29 6.73 15.25 -0.73
C ALA A 29 6.55 15.38 -2.26
N ALA A 30 7.51 14.89 -3.05
CA ALA A 30 7.40 14.82 -4.50
C ALA A 30 6.28 13.88 -4.95
N TRP A 31 6.09 12.75 -4.28
CA TRP A 31 4.94 11.87 -4.51
C TRP A 31 3.63 12.60 -4.23
N GLN A 32 3.47 13.25 -3.08
CA GLN A 32 2.26 14.01 -2.73
C GLN A 32 1.95 15.12 -3.73
N ARG A 33 2.96 15.87 -4.20
CA ARG A 33 2.76 16.93 -5.21
C ARG A 33 2.26 16.37 -6.55
N ARG A 34 2.78 15.21 -6.98
CA ARG A 34 2.34 14.53 -8.21
C ARG A 34 0.93 13.96 -8.08
N HIS A 35 0.52 13.61 -6.86
CA HIS A 35 -0.76 13.01 -6.55
C HIS A 35 -1.64 13.96 -5.73
N ALA A 36 -1.74 15.23 -6.17
CA ALA A 36 -2.64 16.20 -5.55
C ALA A 36 -4.13 15.85 -5.80
N TRP A 37 -5.01 16.63 -5.16
CA TRP A 37 -6.47 16.50 -5.25
C TRP A 37 -6.96 16.26 -6.67
N ARG A 38 -7.84 15.27 -6.84
CA ARG A 38 -8.45 14.93 -8.13
C ARG A 38 -9.96 15.10 -8.12
N HIS A 39 -10.51 15.48 -9.27
CA HIS A 39 -11.93 15.33 -9.57
C HIS A 39 -12.11 14.06 -10.39
N LEU A 40 -12.84 13.10 -9.83
CA LEU A 40 -13.13 11.82 -10.46
C LEU A 40 -14.62 11.75 -10.82
N SER A 41 -14.95 10.84 -11.73
CA SER A 41 -16.35 10.62 -12.13
C SER A 41 -17.22 10.22 -10.95
N ALA A 42 -18.50 10.59 -11.02
CA ALA A 42 -19.50 10.17 -10.05
C ALA A 42 -19.64 8.63 -10.01
N VAL A 43 -20.03 8.13 -8.84
CA VAL A 43 -20.30 6.72 -8.55
C VAL A 43 -21.69 6.58 -7.95
N GLU A 44 -22.27 5.38 -8.02
CA GLU A 44 -23.56 5.10 -7.39
C GLU A 44 -23.43 4.81 -5.91
N ARG A 45 -22.41 4.03 -5.54
CA ARG A 45 -22.13 3.66 -4.16
C ARG A 45 -20.64 3.78 -3.85
N VAL A 46 -20.36 3.97 -2.56
CA VAL A 46 -19.01 3.87 -1.99
C VAL A 46 -19.04 2.72 -1.00
N TRP A 47 -18.23 1.70 -1.26
CA TRP A 47 -18.00 0.57 -0.38
C TRP A 47 -16.73 0.79 0.45
N ALA A 48 -16.61 0.09 1.57
CA ALA A 48 -15.41 0.09 2.38
C ALA A 48 -15.10 -1.32 2.89
N ILE A 49 -13.82 -1.68 2.90
CA ILE A 49 -13.29 -2.92 3.46
C ILE A 49 -11.88 -2.67 4.01
N SER A 50 -11.43 -3.49 4.95
CA SER A 50 -10.06 -3.52 5.50
C SER A 50 -9.67 -4.97 5.79
N ASP A 51 -8.43 -5.18 6.23
CA ASP A 51 -7.98 -6.47 6.78
C ASP A 51 -8.18 -7.64 5.81
N LEU A 52 -7.90 -7.41 4.52
CA LEU A 52 -8.05 -8.44 3.49
C LEU A 52 -7.08 -9.59 3.68
N HIS A 53 -5.87 -9.35 4.22
CA HIS A 53 -4.84 -10.37 4.46
C HIS A 53 -4.78 -11.44 3.34
N MET A 54 -4.44 -10.99 2.14
CA MET A 54 -4.49 -11.74 0.89
C MET A 54 -3.56 -12.98 0.86
N GLU A 55 -2.69 -13.15 1.86
CA GLU A 55 -1.93 -14.37 2.08
C GLU A 55 -2.82 -15.55 2.50
N HIS A 56 -4.00 -15.29 3.07
CA HIS A 56 -4.97 -16.32 3.39
C HIS A 56 -5.76 -16.73 2.14
N GLU A 57 -5.67 -18.01 1.79
CA GLU A 57 -6.31 -18.59 0.58
C GLU A 57 -7.81 -18.25 0.50
N ALA A 58 -8.55 -18.39 1.61
CA ALA A 58 -9.98 -18.06 1.64
C ALA A 58 -10.27 -16.58 1.31
N ASN A 59 -9.41 -15.66 1.74
CA ASN A 59 -9.56 -14.24 1.46
C ASN A 59 -9.18 -13.92 0.01
N PHE A 60 -8.11 -14.55 -0.48
CA PHE A 60 -7.72 -14.46 -1.87
C PHE A 60 -8.84 -14.94 -2.80
N ASP A 61 -9.44 -16.08 -2.49
CA ASP A 61 -10.55 -16.66 -3.26
C ASP A 61 -11.79 -15.76 -3.20
N PHE A 62 -12.11 -15.20 -2.04
CA PHE A 62 -13.19 -14.23 -1.89
C PHE A 62 -12.98 -13.01 -2.80
N VAL A 63 -11.81 -12.39 -2.75
CA VAL A 63 -11.51 -11.20 -3.57
C VAL A 63 -11.45 -11.54 -5.06
N SER A 64 -10.88 -12.69 -5.42
CA SER A 64 -10.80 -13.17 -6.81
C SER A 64 -12.17 -13.51 -7.40
N GLY A 65 -13.10 -13.98 -6.56
CA GLY A 65 -14.48 -14.30 -6.92
C GLY A 65 -15.43 -13.10 -6.96
N LEU A 66 -14.98 -11.88 -6.63
CA LEU A 66 -15.83 -10.69 -6.69
C LEU A 66 -16.35 -10.45 -8.11
N ALA A 67 -17.66 -10.21 -8.20
CA ALA A 67 -18.31 -9.72 -9.40
C ALA A 67 -17.85 -8.30 -9.76
N GLY A 68 -18.23 -7.82 -10.95
CA GLY A 68 -17.96 -6.44 -11.37
C GLY A 68 -18.84 -5.41 -10.66
N PHE A 69 -18.23 -4.31 -10.22
CA PHE A 69 -18.81 -3.14 -9.55
C PHE A 69 -18.41 -1.85 -10.28
N GLU A 70 -18.47 -1.86 -11.62
CA GLU A 70 -17.92 -0.81 -12.51
C GLU A 70 -18.55 0.60 -12.33
N ARG A 71 -19.64 0.71 -11.56
CA ARG A 71 -20.34 1.97 -11.24
C ARG A 71 -20.05 2.48 -9.82
N ASP A 72 -19.33 1.70 -9.02
CA ASP A 72 -19.08 1.97 -7.60
C ASP A 72 -17.61 2.30 -7.32
N ALA A 73 -17.37 2.94 -6.17
CA ALA A 73 -16.04 3.06 -5.58
C ALA A 73 -15.85 2.07 -4.42
N LEU A 74 -14.60 1.68 -4.17
CA LEU A 74 -14.20 0.90 -3.00
C LEU A 74 -13.11 1.65 -2.23
N VAL A 75 -13.24 1.73 -0.91
CA VAL A 75 -12.17 2.14 0.00
C VAL A 75 -11.58 0.89 0.65
N VAL A 76 -10.27 0.72 0.51
CA VAL A 76 -9.47 -0.34 1.13
C VAL A 76 -8.64 0.28 2.24
N ALA A 77 -9.08 0.12 3.48
CA ALA A 77 -8.56 0.82 4.66
C ALA A 77 -7.45 0.04 5.38
N GLY A 78 -6.43 -0.40 4.64
CA GLY A 78 -5.23 -1.05 5.19
C GLY A 78 -5.34 -2.56 5.40
N ASP A 79 -4.19 -3.14 5.75
CA ASP A 79 -3.98 -4.56 6.10
C ASP A 79 -4.46 -5.52 4.99
N VAL A 80 -4.05 -5.21 3.76
CA VAL A 80 -4.23 -6.03 2.57
C VAL A 80 -3.24 -7.20 2.54
N CYS A 81 -1.95 -6.95 2.79
CA CYS A 81 -0.89 -7.98 2.79
C CYS A 81 0.48 -7.41 3.21
N THR A 82 1.48 -8.26 3.45
CA THR A 82 2.86 -7.88 3.79
C THR A 82 3.75 -7.65 2.56
N SER A 83 3.54 -8.35 1.44
CA SER A 83 4.42 -8.26 0.26
C SER A 83 3.99 -7.18 -0.74
N LEU A 84 4.92 -6.41 -1.30
CA LEU A 84 4.59 -5.41 -2.33
C LEU A 84 4.07 -6.05 -3.63
N ALA A 85 4.57 -7.23 -3.99
CA ALA A 85 4.13 -7.94 -5.19
C ALA A 85 2.67 -8.41 -5.05
N LEU A 86 2.30 -8.90 -3.87
CA LEU A 86 0.93 -9.29 -3.56
C LEU A 86 0.02 -8.06 -3.48
N LEU A 87 0.48 -6.97 -2.86
CA LEU A 87 -0.27 -5.71 -2.76
C LEU A 87 -0.63 -5.17 -4.14
N ARG A 88 0.35 -5.12 -5.06
CA ARG A 88 0.13 -4.69 -6.44
C ARG A 88 -0.92 -5.57 -7.13
N SER A 89 -0.81 -6.88 -6.95
CA SER A 89 -1.73 -7.84 -7.59
C SER A 89 -3.15 -7.71 -7.04
N ALA A 90 -3.30 -7.60 -5.72
CA ALA A 90 -4.58 -7.43 -5.05
C ALA A 90 -5.27 -6.12 -5.45
N LEU A 91 -4.55 -4.99 -5.40
CA LEU A 91 -5.10 -3.69 -5.78
C LEU A 91 -5.44 -3.62 -7.27
N LYS A 92 -4.66 -4.28 -8.14
CA LYS A 92 -4.96 -4.36 -9.57
C LYS A 92 -6.25 -5.14 -9.81
N LEU A 93 -6.41 -6.29 -9.16
CA LEU A 93 -7.62 -7.10 -9.23
C LEU A 93 -8.85 -6.29 -8.80
N LEU A 94 -8.75 -5.55 -7.69
CA LEU A 94 -9.84 -4.68 -7.23
C LEU A 94 -10.11 -3.52 -8.21
N ALA A 95 -9.07 -2.91 -8.79
CA ALA A 95 -9.19 -1.85 -9.78
C ALA A 95 -9.81 -2.33 -11.11
N GLU A 96 -9.73 -3.62 -11.41
CA GLU A 96 -10.45 -4.26 -12.52
C GLU A 96 -11.93 -4.52 -12.21
N ARG A 97 -12.36 -4.44 -10.94
CA ARG A 97 -13.75 -4.69 -10.51
C ARG A 97 -14.51 -3.41 -10.19
N PHE A 98 -13.85 -2.41 -9.62
CA PHE A 98 -14.48 -1.16 -9.20
C PHE A 98 -14.10 0.00 -10.11
N ARG A 99 -14.98 1.00 -10.24
CA ARG A 99 -14.67 2.22 -10.99
C ARG A 99 -13.48 2.96 -10.42
N HIS A 100 -13.45 3.08 -9.10
CA HIS A 100 -12.42 3.76 -8.35
C HIS A 100 -12.09 2.95 -7.10
N VAL A 101 -10.82 2.64 -6.89
CA VAL A 101 -10.34 2.02 -5.65
C VAL A 101 -9.49 3.05 -4.92
N PHE A 102 -9.82 3.32 -3.66
CA PHE A 102 -9.02 4.13 -2.76
C PHE A 102 -8.30 3.23 -1.77
N TYR A 103 -7.07 3.58 -1.41
CA TYR A 103 -6.23 2.72 -0.59
C TYR A 103 -5.48 3.55 0.48
N VAL A 104 -5.42 3.00 1.69
CA VAL A 104 -4.60 3.48 2.80
C VAL A 104 -3.67 2.34 3.25
N VAL A 105 -2.44 2.68 3.63
CA VAL A 105 -1.46 1.69 4.10
C VAL A 105 -1.76 1.33 5.56
N GLY A 106 -1.92 0.04 5.85
CA GLY A 106 -2.05 -0.48 7.20
C GLY A 106 -0.70 -0.77 7.86
N ASN A 107 -0.73 -1.27 9.10
CA ASN A 107 0.50 -1.65 9.80
C ASN A 107 1.11 -2.92 9.23
N HIS A 108 0.29 -3.86 8.75
CA HIS A 108 0.75 -5.15 8.25
C HIS A 108 1.59 -5.00 6.98
N GLU A 109 1.26 -4.03 6.12
CA GLU A 109 2.10 -3.65 4.99
C GLU A 109 3.50 -3.19 5.41
N LEU A 110 3.63 -2.56 6.58
CA LEU A 110 4.90 -1.98 7.02
C LEU A 110 5.77 -2.92 7.85
N TRP A 111 5.30 -4.14 8.13
CA TRP A 111 6.12 -5.17 8.74
C TRP A 111 7.35 -5.41 7.88
N HIS A 112 8.52 -5.33 8.52
CA HIS A 112 9.80 -5.38 7.85
C HIS A 112 10.73 -6.36 8.58
N ASP A 113 11.22 -7.33 7.84
CA ASP A 113 12.20 -8.33 8.25
C ASP A 113 13.33 -8.43 7.21
N ALA A 114 14.29 -9.33 7.43
CA ALA A 114 15.44 -9.50 6.53
C ALA A 114 15.08 -9.97 5.11
N GLN A 115 13.82 -10.38 4.86
CA GLN A 115 13.32 -10.82 3.55
C GLN A 115 12.33 -9.81 2.94
N SER A 116 12.06 -8.71 3.64
CA SER A 116 11.05 -7.74 3.26
C SER A 116 11.53 -6.82 2.13
N ASP A 117 10.57 -6.38 1.32
CA ASP A 117 10.82 -5.36 0.30
C ASP A 117 11.16 -4.00 0.95
N GLY A 118 12.06 -3.24 0.33
CA GLY A 118 12.53 -1.95 0.82
C GLY A 118 13.70 -2.05 1.80
N ALA A 119 14.29 -0.91 2.17
CA ALA A 119 15.40 -0.89 3.15
C ALA A 119 14.90 -0.80 4.60
N ASP A 120 13.71 -0.22 4.81
CA ASP A 120 13.03 -0.08 6.10
C ASP A 120 11.53 0.16 5.88
N SER A 121 10.76 0.30 6.97
CA SER A 121 9.32 0.54 6.91
C SER A 121 8.92 1.89 6.27
N PHE A 122 9.79 2.91 6.26
CA PHE A 122 9.50 4.19 5.61
C PHE A 122 9.69 4.09 4.09
N GLU A 123 10.75 3.44 3.63
CA GLU A 123 10.95 3.13 2.21
C GLU A 123 9.81 2.24 1.70
N LYS A 124 9.40 1.26 2.51
CA LYS A 124 8.28 0.38 2.19
C LYS A 124 6.96 1.14 2.11
N LEU A 125 6.72 2.12 2.99
CA LEU A 125 5.54 2.99 2.94
C LEU A 125 5.42 3.72 1.59
N LEU A 126 6.51 4.34 1.12
CA LEU A 126 6.51 5.00 -0.19
C LEU A 126 6.31 3.98 -1.32
N ALA A 127 6.95 2.82 -1.22
CA ALA A 127 6.80 1.75 -2.21
C ALA A 127 5.36 1.20 -2.27
N CYS A 128 4.64 1.12 -1.15
CA CYS A 128 3.22 0.77 -1.12
C CYS A 128 2.36 1.77 -1.91
N TYR A 129 2.62 3.07 -1.74
CA TYR A 129 1.89 4.11 -2.48
C TYR A 129 2.19 4.08 -3.98
N GLU A 130 3.44 3.82 -4.36
CA GLU A 130 3.82 3.63 -5.76
C GLU A 130 3.19 2.37 -6.36
N ALA A 131 3.15 1.26 -5.60
CA ALA A 131 2.48 0.03 -6.00
C ALA A 131 0.97 0.25 -6.20
N ALA A 132 0.30 0.93 -5.27
CA ALA A 132 -1.12 1.27 -5.36
C ALA A 132 -1.42 2.13 -6.60
N THR A 133 -0.64 3.20 -6.80
CA THR A 133 -0.77 4.08 -7.97
C THR A 133 -0.60 3.30 -9.27
N ALA A 134 0.42 2.44 -9.34
CA ALA A 134 0.70 1.65 -10.53
C ALA A 134 -0.26 0.47 -10.74
N ALA A 135 -1.07 0.14 -9.73
CA ALA A 135 -2.17 -0.82 -9.81
C ALA A 135 -3.50 -0.16 -10.19
N GLY A 136 -3.54 1.18 -10.31
CA GLY A 136 -4.76 1.93 -10.65
C GLY A 136 -5.59 2.37 -9.44
N ALA A 137 -5.10 2.16 -8.21
CA ALA A 137 -5.72 2.65 -6.99
C ALA A 137 -5.28 4.09 -6.66
N HIS A 138 -6.16 4.83 -6.00
CA HIS A 138 -5.94 6.19 -5.52
C HIS A 138 -5.50 6.17 -4.06
N ALA A 139 -4.32 6.71 -3.76
CA ALA A 139 -3.86 6.93 -2.39
C ALA A 139 -3.87 8.42 -1.99
N ALA A 140 -4.48 9.26 -2.83
CA ALA A 140 -4.59 10.70 -2.65
C ALA A 140 -6.04 11.16 -2.52
N PRO A 141 -6.30 12.34 -1.94
CA PRO A 141 -7.64 12.90 -1.85
C PRO A 141 -8.31 13.07 -3.22
N ALA A 142 -9.60 12.77 -3.29
CA ALA A 142 -10.39 13.03 -4.50
C ALA A 142 -11.83 13.38 -4.18
N LEU A 143 -12.44 14.17 -5.06
CA LEU A 143 -13.88 14.40 -5.11
C LEU A 143 -14.50 13.45 -6.16
N LEU A 144 -15.41 12.59 -5.73
CA LEU A 144 -16.25 11.78 -6.61
C LEU A 144 -17.50 12.61 -6.98
N GLY A 145 -17.65 12.97 -8.26
CA GLY A 145 -18.73 13.83 -8.74
C GLY A 145 -18.32 15.30 -8.89
N SER A 146 -19.27 16.22 -8.75
CA SER A 146 -19.02 17.66 -8.90
C SER A 146 -18.96 18.38 -7.55
N SER A 147 -18.42 19.59 -7.56
CA SER A 147 -18.43 20.47 -6.37
C SER A 147 -19.83 20.89 -5.93
N SER A 148 -20.82 20.82 -6.83
CA SER A 148 -22.24 21.09 -6.55
C SER A 148 -23.01 19.85 -6.04
N GLY A 149 -22.36 18.68 -5.98
CA GLY A 149 -22.93 17.42 -5.51
C GLY A 149 -21.94 16.27 -5.70
N GLY A 150 -21.41 15.74 -4.61
CA GLY A 150 -20.38 14.71 -4.64
C GLY A 150 -19.91 14.28 -3.25
N VAL A 151 -19.00 13.31 -3.22
CA VAL A 151 -18.40 12.76 -2.01
C VAL A 151 -16.89 12.94 -2.06
N ALA A 152 -16.31 13.59 -1.05
CA ALA A 152 -14.86 13.68 -0.91
C ALA A 152 -14.33 12.44 -0.17
N ILE A 153 -13.37 11.74 -0.79
CA ILE A 153 -12.63 10.65 -0.17
C ILE A 153 -11.24 11.18 0.15
N VAL A 154 -10.85 11.10 1.42
CA VAL A 154 -9.56 11.60 1.93
C VAL A 154 -8.85 10.43 2.61
N PRO A 155 -7.97 9.70 1.91
CA PRO A 155 -7.11 8.67 2.51
C PRO A 155 -6.19 9.31 3.56
N LEU A 156 -6.28 8.88 4.82
CA LEU A 156 -5.52 9.46 5.94
C LEU A 156 -4.55 8.43 6.53
N GLN A 157 -3.30 8.85 6.74
CA GLN A 157 -2.30 8.10 7.50
C GLN A 157 -2.07 8.78 8.85
N SER A 158 -2.75 8.33 9.90
CA SER A 158 -2.71 8.98 11.22
C SER A 158 -1.85 8.27 12.28
N TRP A 159 -1.43 7.03 12.01
CA TRP A 159 -0.70 6.15 12.95
C TRP A 159 -1.33 6.14 14.36
N TYR A 160 -0.62 5.60 15.35
CA TYR A 160 -1.07 5.55 16.72
C TYR A 160 -0.05 6.23 17.65
N HIS A 161 -0.55 6.70 18.79
CA HIS A 161 0.27 7.27 19.85
C HIS A 161 0.26 6.32 21.05
N PHE A 162 1.41 6.15 21.71
CA PHE A 162 1.53 5.24 22.85
C PHE A 162 0.60 5.57 24.03
N GLY A 163 0.11 6.81 24.11
CA GLY A 163 -0.82 7.27 25.16
C GLY A 163 -2.20 6.61 25.18
N PHE A 164 -2.51 5.74 24.22
CA PHE A 164 -3.73 4.91 24.20
C PHE A 164 -3.48 3.46 24.64
N LEU A 165 -2.23 3.12 25.01
CA LEU A 165 -1.91 1.88 25.71
C LEU A 165 -2.17 2.15 27.19
N GLY A 166 -3.26 1.59 27.71
CA GLY A 166 -3.69 1.77 29.11
C GLY A 166 -2.68 1.29 30.15
#